data_AF-A0A4R5UN30-F1
#
_entry.id   AF-A0A4R5UN30-F1
#
_cell.length_a   1.000
_cell.length_b   1.000
_cell.length_c   1.000
_cell.angle_alpha   90.00
_cell.angle_beta   90.00
_cell.angle_gamma   90.00
#
_symmetry.space_group_name_H-M   'P 1'
#
loop_
_entity.id
_entity.type
_entity.pdbx_description
1 polymer ?
#
loop_
_entity_poly.entity_id
_entity_poly.type
_entity_poly.pdbx_seq_one_letter_code
_entity_poly.pdbx_strand_id
1 'polypeptide(L)'
;MSETSEAELEARRRSLALEGAVLLLIDGLAARGTISADEAEDMLRILSKSSDLSAARASSSLRIVHQLKRLRGGDGAATPGA
;
A
#
# COMPACT_ATOMS: atom_id res chain seq x y z
N MET A 1 9.71 -28.52 -21.37
CA MET A 1 9.66 -27.98 -19.99
C MET A 1 10.04 -26.49 -19.98
N SER A 2 9.40 -25.64 -20.79
CA SER A 2 9.80 -24.22 -20.95
C SER A 2 8.62 -23.25 -20.77
N GLU A 3 7.46 -23.54 -21.35
CA GLU A 3 6.29 -22.66 -21.30
C GLU A 3 5.71 -22.46 -19.89
N THR A 4 5.73 -23.50 -19.05
CA THR A 4 5.23 -23.40 -17.66
C THR A 4 6.04 -22.40 -16.84
N SER A 5 7.36 -22.31 -17.08
CA SER A 5 8.24 -21.38 -16.38
C SER A 5 8.02 -19.93 -16.81
N GLU A 6 7.77 -19.68 -18.10
CA GLU A 6 7.48 -18.33 -18.61
C GLU A 6 6.13 -17.81 -18.13
N ALA A 7 5.09 -18.66 -18.13
CA ALA A 7 3.77 -18.32 -17.62
C ALA A 7 3.80 -17.96 -16.12
N GLU A 8 4.55 -18.73 -15.31
CA GLU A 8 4.75 -18.44 -13.89
C GLU A 8 5.52 -17.14 -13.65
N LEU A 9 6.57 -16.88 -14.45
CA LEU A 9 7.33 -15.64 -14.40
C LEU A 9 6.48 -14.42 -14.73
N GLU A 10 5.63 -14.51 -15.76
CA GLU A 10 4.72 -13.44 -16.15
C GLU A 10 3.62 -13.23 -15.11
N ALA A 11 3.05 -14.32 -14.57
CA ALA A 11 2.08 -14.24 -13.48
C ALA A 11 2.67 -13.54 -12.25
N ARG A 12 3.91 -13.89 -11.88
CA ARG A 12 4.64 -13.23 -10.79
C ARG A 12 4.87 -11.76 -11.09
N ARG A 13 5.29 -11.40 -12.31
CA ARG A 13 5.50 -10.00 -12.71
C ARG A 13 4.22 -9.17 -12.60
N ARG A 14 3.09 -9.71 -13.07
CA ARG A 14 1.77 -9.06 -12.98
C ARG A 14 1.32 -8.89 -11.54
N SER A 15 1.51 -9.91 -10.71
CA SER A 15 1.21 -9.86 -9.29
C SER A 15 1.97 -8.73 -8.59
N LEU A 16 3.28 -8.60 -8.88
CA LEU A 16 4.10 -7.51 -8.32
C LEU A 16 3.69 -6.13 -8.82
N ALA A 17 3.29 -6.01 -10.09
CA ALA A 17 2.81 -4.74 -10.64
C ALA A 17 1.46 -4.33 -10.03
N LEU A 18 0.56 -5.29 -9.84
CA LEU A 18 -0.73 -5.07 -9.19
C LEU A 18 -0.53 -4.60 -7.75
N GLU A 19 0.34 -5.26 -7.00
CA GLU A 19 0.69 -4.84 -5.64
C GLU A 19 1.22 -3.40 -5.61
N GLY A 20 2.13 -3.04 -6.51
CA GLY A 20 2.63 -1.68 -6.63
C GLY A 20 1.53 -0.65 -6.92
N ALA A 21 0.58 -1.00 -7.80
CA ALA A 21 -0.58 -0.15 -8.09
C ALA A 21 -1.49 0.04 -6.86
N VAL A 22 -1.71 -1.02 -6.08
CA VAL A 22 -2.50 -0.96 -4.84
C VAL A 22 -1.85 -0.04 -3.81
N LEU A 23 -0.53 -0.11 -3.62
CA LEU A 23 0.19 0.77 -2.70
C LEU A 23 0.04 2.25 -3.10
N LEU A 24 0.23 2.56 -4.39
CA LEU A 24 0.05 3.92 -4.91
C LEU A 24 -1.39 4.44 -4.73
N LEU A 25 -2.38 3.57 -4.88
CA LEU A 25 -3.78 3.91 -4.66
C LEU A 25 -4.04 4.24 -3.18
N ILE A 26 -3.55 3.42 -2.25
CA ILE A 26 -3.68 3.67 -0.81
C ILE A 26 -3.04 5.01 -0.44
N ASP A 27 -1.80 5.25 -0.87
CA ASP A 27 -1.09 6.51 -0.62
C ASP A 27 -1.87 7.71 -1.17
N GLY A 28 -2.38 7.60 -2.40
CA GLY A 28 -3.15 8.67 -3.05
C GLY A 28 -4.51 8.95 -2.39
N LEU A 29 -5.23 7.92 -1.95
CA LEU A 29 -6.50 8.07 -1.24
C LEU A 29 -6.30 8.67 0.15
N ALA A 30 -5.27 8.22 0.87
CA ALA A 30 -4.92 8.77 2.16
C ALA A 30 -4.50 10.24 2.03
N ALA A 31 -3.62 10.57 1.09
CA ALA A 31 -3.14 11.93 0.87
C ALA A 31 -4.25 12.93 0.53
N ARG A 32 -5.21 12.52 -0.30
CA ARG A 32 -6.39 13.34 -0.66
C ARG A 32 -7.44 13.43 0.44
N GLY A 33 -7.30 12.66 1.53
CA GLY A 33 -8.33 12.60 2.55
C GLY A 33 -9.61 12.00 2.01
N THR A 34 -9.52 10.95 1.18
CA THR A 34 -10.68 10.14 0.78
C THR A 34 -10.88 8.97 1.73
N ILE A 35 -9.78 8.47 2.31
CA ILE A 35 -9.75 7.55 3.44
C ILE A 35 -8.93 8.18 4.56
N SER A 36 -9.18 7.72 5.77
CA SER A 36 -8.42 8.13 6.95
C SER A 36 -7.00 7.55 6.91
N ALA A 37 -6.07 8.17 7.66
CA ALA A 37 -4.71 7.65 7.75
C ALA A 37 -4.66 6.30 8.51
N ASP A 38 -5.58 6.09 9.45
CA ASP A 38 -5.67 4.82 10.19
C ASP A 38 -6.16 3.68 9.29
N GLU A 39 -7.17 3.93 8.44
CA GLU A 39 -7.62 2.95 7.43
C GLU A 39 -6.49 2.59 6.45
N ALA A 40 -5.74 3.59 6.00
CA ALA A 40 -4.59 3.37 5.14
C ALA A 40 -3.50 2.54 5.84
N GLU A 41 -3.24 2.81 7.11
CA GLU A 41 -2.28 2.04 7.92
C GLU A 41 -2.70 0.57 8.07
N ASP A 42 -3.97 0.31 8.36
CA ASP A 42 -4.50 -1.05 8.50
C ASP A 42 -4.41 -1.83 7.19
N MET A 43 -4.75 -1.20 6.05
CA MET A 43 -4.59 -1.82 4.73
C MET A 43 -3.13 -2.19 4.44
N LEU A 44 -2.18 -1.29 4.75
CA LEU A 44 -0.76 -1.54 4.54
C LEU A 44 -0.21 -2.64 5.45
N ARG A 45 -0.71 -2.75 6.69
CA ARG A 45 -0.36 -3.84 7.62
C ARG A 45 -0.87 -5.21 7.14
N ILE A 46 -1.98 -5.25 6.40
CA ILE A 46 -2.47 -6.48 5.78
C ILE A 46 -1.53 -6.86 4.63
N LEU A 47 -1.19 -5.91 3.75
CA LEU A 47 -0.30 -6.14 2.62
C LEU A 47 1.10 -6.57 3.07
N SER A 48 1.63 -5.99 4.15
CA SER A 48 2.95 -6.35 4.67
C SER A 48 3.07 -7.79 5.15
N LYS A 49 1.95 -8.48 5.41
CA LYS A 49 1.94 -9.89 5.84
C LYS A 49 1.96 -10.88 4.66
N SER A 50 1.81 -10.40 3.43
CA SER A 50 1.67 -11.25 2.25
C SER A 50 2.99 -11.88 1.78
N SER A 51 4.12 -11.19 1.96
CA SER A 51 5.47 -11.69 1.66
C SER A 51 6.55 -10.74 2.20
N ASP A 52 7.80 -11.16 2.28
CA ASP A 52 8.92 -10.29 2.67
C ASP A 52 9.10 -9.10 1.70
N LEU A 53 8.88 -9.34 0.40
CA LEU A 53 8.95 -8.29 -0.61
C LEU A 53 7.80 -7.29 -0.46
N SER A 54 6.62 -7.80 -0.13
CA SER A 54 5.44 -7.00 0.20
C SER A 54 5.67 -6.15 1.45
N ALA A 55 6.28 -6.71 2.48
CA ALA A 55 6.65 -6.01 3.70
C ALA A 55 7.61 -4.84 3.41
N ALA A 56 8.65 -5.09 2.60
CA ALA A 56 9.61 -4.06 2.22
C ALA A 56 8.93 -2.90 1.48
N ARG A 57 8.01 -3.18 0.55
CA ARG A 57 7.29 -2.13 -0.20
C ARG A 57 6.30 -1.38 0.67
N ALA A 58 5.50 -2.10 1.45
CA ALA A 58 4.53 -1.51 2.38
C ALA A 58 5.21 -0.61 3.42
N SER A 59 6.45 -0.90 3.82
CA SER A 59 7.21 -0.05 4.76
C SER A 59 7.42 1.38 4.27
N SER A 60 7.53 1.59 2.95
CA SER A 60 7.65 2.92 2.35
C SER A 60 6.33 3.68 2.45
N SER A 61 5.21 3.05 2.05
CA SER A 61 3.87 3.64 2.14
C SER A 61 3.45 3.89 3.59
N LEU A 62 3.80 3.00 4.53
CA LEU A 62 3.55 3.20 5.97
C LEU A 62 4.24 4.46 6.49
N ARG A 63 5.45 4.76 6.00
CA ARG A 63 6.17 6.00 6.35
C ARG A 63 5.43 7.23 5.84
N ILE A 64 4.86 7.18 4.63
CA ILE A 64 4.07 8.27 4.05
C ILE A 64 2.81 8.49 4.90
N VAL A 65 2.05 7.43 5.19
CA VAL A 65 0.83 7.48 5.99
C VAL A 65 1.08 8.01 7.40
N HIS A 66 2.15 7.55 8.08
CA HIS A 66 2.54 8.11 9.37
C HIS A 66 2.87 9.61 9.30
N GLN A 67 3.56 10.05 8.24
CA GLN A 67 3.86 11.46 8.06
C GLN A 67 2.58 12.27 7.80
N LEU A 68 1.63 11.74 7.02
CA LEU A 68 0.31 12.36 6.82
C LEU A 68 -0.44 12.50 8.15
N LYS A 69 -0.47 11.45 8.97
CA LYS A 69 -1.09 11.47 10.31
C LYS A 69 -0.46 12.54 11.20
N ARG A 70 0.87 12.67 11.19
CA ARG A 70 1.58 13.73 11.92
C ARG A 70 1.20 15.13 11.44
N LEU A 71 1.12 15.33 10.13
CA LEU A 71 0.73 16.62 9.53
C LEU A 71 -0.72 17.01 9.85
N ARG A 72 -1.60 16.01 10.07
CA ARG A 72 -2.99 16.20 10.49
C ARG A 72 -3.17 16.34 12.00
N GLY A 73 -2.11 16.70 12.73
CA GLY A 73 -2.17 16.89 14.19
C GLY A 73 -2.25 15.58 14.98
N GLY A 74 -1.93 14.44 14.36
CA GLY A 74 -2.01 13.12 14.98
C GLY A 74 -3.39 12.46 14.89
N ASP A 75 -4.40 13.18 14.40
CA ASP A 75 -5.72 12.61 14.15
C ASP A 75 -5.68 11.76 12.87
N GLY A 76 -5.57 10.45 13.08
CA GLY A 76 -5.55 9.46 12.00
C GLY A 76 -6.92 9.13 11.45
N ALA A 77 -7.99 9.48 12.17
CA ALA A 77 -9.38 9.28 11.78
C ALA A 77 -9.93 10.46 10.95
N ALA A 78 -9.36 11.65 11.14
CA ALA A 78 -9.71 12.83 10.35
C ALA A 78 -9.42 12.63 8.86
N THR A 79 -10.46 12.84 8.07
CA THR A 79 -10.47 12.72 6.62
C THR A 79 -10.73 14.12 6.05
N PRO A 80 -9.68 14.91 5.72
CA PRO A 80 -9.88 16.30 5.30
C PRO A 80 -10.65 16.36 3.99
N GLY A 81 -11.94 16.70 4.06
CA GLY A 81 -12.81 16.84 2.89
C GLY A 81 -14.04 15.91 2.87
N ALA A 82 -14.21 15.04 3.86
CA ALA A 82 -15.43 14.24 4.07
C ALA A 82 -16.33 14.84 5.17
#